data_AF-A0A921RKR3-F1
#
_entry.id   AF-A0A921RKR3-F1
#
_cell.length_a   1.000
_cell.length_b   1.000
_cell.length_c   1.000
_cell.angle_alpha   90.00
_cell.angle_beta   90.00
_cell.angle_gamma   90.00
#
_symmetry.space_group_name_H-M   'P 1'
#
loop_
_entity.id
_entity.type
_entity.pdbx_description
1 polymer ?
#
loop_
_entity_poly.entity_id
_entity_poly.type
_entity_poly.pdbx_seq_one_letter_code
_entity_poly.pdbx_strand_id
1 'polypeptide(L)'
;MKLTCLSASGGGGGSYYSPASHLLELEGFRFLLDCPIDLSALAVFAPVPLAGDAGGLIRAVPRYWLPAAAKAGGVDAVIVSSATGMLGLPFLTGLPGFANTKVYVTEVAAKIGKLMMEELVEMHCEFVRYYGSDTDVSPKWMEGKEFNELMSMLQKAVIEDKENDSASLVPLYSLGNIEDCMHKVQPVKYAEEVCFNGIFMLKASSSGLELGNSTWAIKAL
;
A
#
# COMPACT_ATOMS: atom_id res chain seq x y z
N MET A 1 21.14 -13.77 -5.12
CA MET A 1 19.79 -13.43 -4.62
C MET A 1 19.94 -12.56 -3.39
N LYS A 2 19.24 -11.43 -3.34
CA LYS A 2 19.15 -10.57 -2.15
C LYS A 2 17.68 -10.24 -1.90
N LEU A 3 17.21 -10.46 -0.67
CA LEU A 3 15.85 -10.10 -0.24
C LEU A 3 15.96 -8.99 0.80
N THR A 4 15.27 -7.88 0.57
CA THR A 4 15.28 -6.71 1.45
C THR A 4 13.85 -6.45 1.93
N CYS A 5 13.64 -6.36 3.23
CA CYS A 5 12.34 -5.93 3.78
C CYS A 5 12.20 -4.42 3.64
N LEU A 6 11.05 -3.97 3.12
CA LEU A 6 10.65 -2.57 3.08
C LEU A 6 9.60 -2.38 4.18
N SER A 7 10.04 -1.95 5.35
CA SER A 7 9.14 -1.63 6.46
C SER A 7 8.35 -0.37 6.13
N ALA A 8 7.04 -0.39 6.38
CA ALA A 8 6.23 0.82 6.42
C ALA A 8 6.82 1.77 7.48
N SER A 9 6.95 3.06 7.15
CA SER A 9 7.48 4.08 8.05
C SER A 9 6.51 4.49 9.17
N GLY A 10 5.45 3.72 9.39
CA GLY A 10 4.47 3.92 10.46
C GLY A 10 4.03 2.55 11.00
N GLY A 11 3.92 2.42 12.32
CA GLY A 11 3.35 1.25 12.97
C GLY A 11 4.32 0.09 13.20
N GLY A 12 5.35 0.31 14.03
CA GLY A 12 6.21 -0.77 14.53
C GLY A 12 5.67 -1.46 15.79
N GLY A 13 4.58 -1.03 16.42
CA GLY A 13 4.18 -1.64 17.69
C GLY A 13 3.46 -2.96 17.52
N GLY A 14 4.03 -4.03 18.08
CA GLY A 14 3.50 -5.29 18.67
C GLY A 14 2.04 -5.76 18.50
N SER A 15 1.28 -5.15 17.61
CA SER A 15 -0.04 -5.53 17.16
C SER A 15 0.13 -6.29 15.87
N TYR A 16 -0.55 -7.41 15.76
CA TYR A 16 -0.57 -8.23 14.56
C TYR A 16 -0.87 -7.36 13.33
N TYR A 17 -0.05 -7.50 12.28
CA TYR A 17 -0.22 -6.99 10.90
C TYR A 17 0.24 -5.55 10.58
N SER A 18 1.53 -5.23 10.74
CA SER A 18 2.16 -4.17 9.92
C SER A 18 2.42 -4.74 8.52
N PRO A 19 1.75 -4.25 7.46
CA PRO A 19 1.89 -4.84 6.15
C PRO A 19 3.28 -4.52 5.57
N ALA A 20 4.10 -5.55 5.34
CA ALA A 20 5.45 -5.38 4.80
C ALA A 20 5.48 -5.60 3.28
N SER A 21 6.23 -4.77 2.58
CA SER A 21 6.64 -5.05 1.18
C SER A 21 8.05 -5.62 1.19
N HIS A 22 8.42 -6.43 0.20
CA HIS A 22 9.78 -6.94 0.10
C HIS A 22 10.35 -6.68 -1.29
N LEU A 23 11.63 -6.32 -1.35
CA LEU A 23 12.35 -6.18 -2.59
C LEU A 23 13.24 -7.41 -2.79
N LEU A 24 13.01 -8.13 -3.87
CA LEU A 24 13.77 -9.31 -4.28
C LEU A 24 14.64 -8.98 -5.49
N GLU A 25 15.96 -9.06 -5.31
CA GLU A 25 16.95 -8.89 -6.37
C GLU A 25 17.45 -10.27 -6.84
N LEU A 26 17.20 -10.58 -8.11
CA LEU A 26 17.57 -11.83 -8.79
C LEU A 26 18.20 -11.49 -10.14
N GLU A 27 19.46 -11.92 -10.35
CA GLU A 27 20.18 -11.77 -11.63
C GLU A 27 20.16 -10.35 -12.24
N GLY A 28 20.17 -9.33 -11.38
CA GLY A 28 20.12 -7.92 -11.80
C GLY A 28 18.71 -7.35 -11.96
N PHE A 29 17.66 -8.16 -11.79
CA PHE A 29 16.27 -7.74 -11.80
C PHE A 29 15.73 -7.51 -10.39
N ARG A 30 14.86 -6.53 -10.25
CA ARG A 30 14.24 -6.08 -9.01
C ARG A 30 12.75 -6.39 -9.06
N PHE A 31 12.33 -7.35 -8.25
CA PHE A 31 10.92 -7.72 -8.05
C PHE A 31 10.42 -7.12 -6.74
N LEU A 32 9.35 -6.35 -6.80
CA LEU A 32 8.61 -5.96 -5.61
C LEU A 32 7.62 -7.06 -5.26
N LEU A 33 7.70 -7.58 -4.03
CA LEU A 33 6.77 -8.56 -3.49
C LEU A 33 5.79 -7.84 -2.58
N ASP A 34 4.54 -7.79 -3.03
CA ASP A 34 3.45 -7.03 -2.42
C ASP A 34 3.72 -5.52 -2.25
N CYS A 35 2.63 -4.77 -2.23
CA CYS A 35 2.56 -3.34 -1.93
C CYS A 35 1.23 -3.08 -1.18
N PRO A 36 1.12 -3.50 0.09
CA PRO A 36 -0.04 -3.18 0.92
C PRO A 36 -0.07 -1.70 1.31
N ILE A 37 -1.21 -1.26 1.86
CA ILE A 37 -1.38 0.05 2.49
C ILE A 37 -1.49 -0.13 4.01
N ASP A 38 -0.81 0.71 4.79
CA ASP A 38 -1.02 0.77 6.23
C ASP A 38 -2.16 1.74 6.56
N LEU A 39 -3.22 1.20 7.18
CA LEU A 39 -4.42 1.95 7.57
C LEU A 39 -4.38 2.40 9.04
N SER A 40 -3.27 2.17 9.77
CA SER A 40 -3.12 2.57 11.17
C SER A 40 -3.31 4.07 11.38
N ALA A 41 -2.96 4.89 10.38
CA ALA A 41 -3.20 6.33 10.37
C ALA A 41 -4.70 6.70 10.45
N LEU A 42 -5.62 5.81 10.09
CA LEU A 42 -7.06 6.10 10.16
C LEU A 42 -7.59 6.12 11.59
N ALA A 43 -6.93 5.43 12.52
CA ALA A 43 -7.37 5.30 13.91
C ALA A 43 -7.43 6.63 14.69
N VAL A 44 -6.75 7.66 14.16
CA VAL A 44 -6.65 8.98 14.80
C VAL A 44 -7.61 10.01 14.20
N PHE A 45 -8.39 9.64 13.17
CA PHE A 45 -9.39 10.51 12.57
C PHE A 45 -10.79 10.21 13.11
N ALA A 46 -11.59 11.25 13.29
CA ALA A 46 -12.96 11.14 13.76
C ALA A 46 -13.87 10.56 12.65
N PRO A 47 -14.55 9.41 12.85
CA PRO A 47 -15.52 8.89 11.90
C PRO A 47 -16.70 9.85 11.71
N VAL A 48 -17.37 9.73 10.57
CA VAL A 48 -18.56 10.52 10.23
C VAL A 48 -19.82 9.70 10.54
N PRO A 49 -20.88 10.26 11.18
CA PRO A 49 -20.92 11.49 11.98
C PRO A 49 -20.80 11.17 13.49
N LEU A 50 -19.79 11.72 14.17
CA LEU A 50 -19.75 11.71 15.64
C LEU A 50 -20.51 12.92 16.22
N ALA A 51 -21.65 12.66 16.85
CA ALA A 51 -22.32 13.62 17.72
C ALA A 51 -21.62 13.62 19.09
N GLY A 52 -20.88 14.68 19.43
CA GLY A 52 -20.24 14.85 20.74
C GLY A 52 -18.76 15.22 20.69
N ASP A 53 -18.15 15.29 21.88
CA ASP A 53 -16.72 15.52 22.05
C ASP A 53 -15.94 14.27 21.61
N ALA A 54 -15.31 14.35 20.44
CA ALA A 54 -14.61 13.22 19.80
C ALA A 54 -13.20 13.00 20.38
N GLY A 55 -13.03 13.16 21.71
CA GLY A 55 -11.91 12.66 22.49
C GLY A 55 -10.52 12.75 21.83
N GLY A 56 -10.10 13.95 21.42
CA GLY A 56 -8.76 14.19 20.85
C GLY A 56 -8.51 13.64 19.44
N LEU A 57 -9.53 13.16 18.72
CA LEU A 57 -9.41 12.73 17.32
C LEU A 57 -9.36 13.91 16.35
N ILE A 58 -8.66 13.74 15.23
CA ILE A 58 -8.59 14.72 14.15
C ILE A 58 -9.93 14.81 13.43
N ARG A 59 -10.49 16.02 13.35
CA ARG A 59 -11.71 16.34 12.60
C ARG A 59 -11.37 16.89 11.22
N ALA A 60 -10.81 16.03 10.37
CA ALA A 60 -10.42 16.37 9.00
C ALA A 60 -10.53 15.15 8.09
N VAL A 61 -10.33 15.37 6.78
CA VAL A 61 -10.21 14.27 5.80
C VAL A 61 -9.00 13.40 6.16
N PRO A 62 -9.17 12.06 6.29
CA PRO A 62 -8.08 11.16 6.62
C PRO A 62 -6.97 11.14 5.57
N ARG A 63 -5.72 11.07 6.04
CA ARG A 63 -4.55 10.81 5.19
C ARG A 63 -3.94 9.45 5.53
N TYR A 64 -3.21 8.90 4.56
CA TYR A 64 -2.72 7.53 4.56
C TYR A 64 -1.21 7.51 4.56
N TRP A 65 -0.62 6.47 5.14
CA TRP A 65 0.80 6.26 5.01
C TRP A 65 1.16 5.97 3.56
N LEU A 66 2.13 6.70 3.02
CA LEU A 66 2.73 6.34 1.74
C LEU A 66 3.33 4.92 1.85
N PRO A 67 3.01 3.99 0.93
CA PRO A 67 3.54 2.63 0.98
C PRO A 67 5.07 2.62 1.01
N ALA A 68 5.66 1.74 1.82
CA ALA A 68 7.12 1.59 1.94
C ALA A 68 7.80 1.40 0.57
N ALA A 69 7.12 0.68 -0.32
CA ALA A 69 7.53 0.41 -1.69
C ALA A 69 7.79 1.67 -2.52
N ALA A 70 7.19 2.82 -2.19
CA ALA A 70 7.43 4.07 -2.90
C ALA A 70 8.89 4.54 -2.81
N LYS A 71 9.60 4.13 -1.74
CA LYS A 71 11.03 4.45 -1.53
C LYS A 71 11.98 3.47 -2.20
N ALA A 72 11.49 2.35 -2.72
CA ALA A 72 12.32 1.33 -3.34
C ALA A 72 12.97 1.78 -4.67
N GLY A 73 12.57 2.93 -5.22
CA GLY A 73 12.93 3.33 -6.58
C GLY A 73 12.22 2.47 -7.63
N GLY A 74 12.68 2.52 -8.89
CA GLY A 74 12.06 1.76 -9.97
C GLY A 74 12.29 0.24 -9.85
N VAL A 75 11.26 -0.54 -10.17
CA VAL A 75 11.30 -2.01 -10.14
C VAL A 75 10.85 -2.58 -11.48
N ASP A 76 11.35 -3.77 -11.80
CA ASP A 76 11.10 -4.42 -13.09
C ASP A 76 9.72 -5.07 -13.15
N ALA A 77 9.28 -5.65 -12.03
CA ALA A 77 7.94 -6.21 -11.87
C ALA A 77 7.48 -6.15 -10.42
N VAL A 78 6.16 -6.19 -10.23
CA VAL A 78 5.52 -6.46 -8.94
C VAL A 78 4.88 -7.84 -8.98
N ILE A 79 5.06 -8.61 -7.92
CA ILE A 79 4.43 -9.91 -7.71
C ILE A 79 3.56 -9.80 -6.47
N VAL A 80 2.25 -10.00 -6.64
CA VAL A 80 1.25 -9.79 -5.61
C VAL A 80 0.72 -11.14 -5.14
N SER A 81 0.84 -11.39 -3.84
CA SER A 81 0.41 -12.62 -3.19
C SER A 81 -1.08 -12.63 -2.84
N SER A 82 -1.70 -11.47 -2.61
CA SER A 82 -3.05 -11.34 -2.04
C SER A 82 -3.77 -10.06 -2.50
N ALA A 83 -5.09 -9.99 -2.31
CA ALA A 83 -5.86 -8.79 -2.62
C ALA A 83 -5.42 -7.58 -1.77
N THR A 84 -5.13 -7.79 -0.49
CA THR A 84 -4.59 -6.77 0.42
C THR A 84 -3.17 -6.33 0.02
N GLY A 85 -2.38 -7.27 -0.49
CA GLY A 85 -1.03 -7.05 -0.99
C GLY A 85 -0.93 -6.13 -2.21
N MET A 86 -2.04 -5.69 -2.82
CA MET A 86 -1.99 -4.70 -3.90
C MET A 86 -2.58 -3.34 -3.56
N LEU A 87 -3.16 -3.13 -2.37
CA LEU A 87 -3.90 -1.91 -2.04
C LEU A 87 -3.09 -0.62 -2.13
N GLY A 88 -1.76 -0.70 -2.04
CA GLY A 88 -0.86 0.44 -2.19
C GLY A 88 -0.39 0.69 -3.63
N LEU A 89 -0.70 -0.20 -4.60
CA LEU A 89 -0.23 -0.05 -5.98
C LEU A 89 -0.68 1.23 -6.67
N PRO A 90 -1.90 1.76 -6.48
CA PRO A 90 -2.29 3.02 -7.12
C PRO A 90 -1.42 4.22 -6.71
N PHE A 91 -0.74 4.16 -5.55
CA PHE A 91 0.29 5.16 -5.19
C PHE A 91 1.57 5.02 -6.01
N LEU A 92 1.93 3.80 -6.39
CA LEU A 92 3.17 3.51 -7.11
C LEU A 92 3.02 3.72 -8.60
N THR A 93 1.92 3.28 -9.20
CA THR A 93 1.79 3.20 -10.67
C THR A 93 1.81 4.57 -11.36
N GLY A 94 1.51 5.65 -10.64
CA GLY A 94 1.66 7.03 -11.09
C GLY A 94 3.08 7.61 -10.97
N LEU A 95 4.00 6.93 -10.29
CA LEU A 95 5.38 7.39 -10.14
C LEU A 95 6.22 7.06 -11.39
N PRO A 96 7.12 7.96 -11.83
CA PRO A 96 7.97 7.72 -13.01
C PRO A 96 8.79 6.43 -12.94
N GLY A 97 9.24 6.05 -11.74
CA GLY A 97 10.01 4.82 -11.51
C GLY A 97 9.22 3.53 -11.76
N PHE A 98 7.89 3.61 -11.82
CA PHE A 98 6.99 2.45 -12.00
C PHE A 98 6.21 2.51 -13.32
N ALA A 99 6.60 3.43 -14.22
CA ALA A 99 5.91 3.64 -15.49
C ALA A 99 5.81 2.35 -16.32
N ASN A 100 6.92 1.59 -16.41
CA ASN A 100 7.06 0.39 -17.23
C ASN A 100 6.95 -0.93 -16.44
N THR A 101 6.54 -0.87 -15.17
CA THR A 101 6.48 -2.04 -14.30
C THR A 101 5.22 -2.86 -14.59
N LYS A 102 5.40 -4.18 -14.79
CA LYS A 102 4.28 -5.13 -14.89
C LYS A 102 3.90 -5.66 -13.50
N VAL A 103 2.60 -5.82 -13.25
CA VAL A 103 2.09 -6.36 -11.98
C VAL A 103 1.49 -7.73 -12.22
N TYR A 104 2.02 -8.77 -11.57
CA TYR A 104 1.50 -10.14 -11.64
C TYR A 104 0.71 -10.46 -10.38
N VAL A 105 -0.53 -10.91 -10.56
CA VAL A 105 -1.47 -11.19 -9.48
C VAL A 105 -2.44 -12.28 -9.93
N THR A 106 -3.00 -13.06 -9.02
CA THR A 106 -4.00 -14.06 -9.42
C THR A 106 -5.30 -13.42 -9.90
N GLU A 107 -6.04 -14.06 -10.80
CA GLU A 107 -7.33 -13.52 -11.31
C GLU A 107 -8.32 -13.16 -10.19
N VAL A 108 -8.39 -13.98 -9.14
CA VAL A 108 -9.30 -13.76 -8.02
C VAL A 108 -8.81 -12.61 -7.15
N ALA A 109 -7.51 -12.58 -6.80
CA ALA A 109 -6.95 -11.49 -6.00
C ALA A 109 -7.03 -10.15 -6.73
N ALA A 110 -6.86 -10.12 -8.06
CA ALA A 110 -6.99 -8.90 -8.86
C ALA A 110 -8.41 -8.31 -8.79
N LYS A 111 -9.43 -9.17 -8.90
CA LYS A 111 -10.85 -8.74 -8.83
C LYS A 111 -11.21 -8.24 -7.44
N ILE A 112 -10.84 -9.00 -6.41
CA ILE A 112 -11.11 -8.61 -5.01
C ILE A 112 -10.33 -7.35 -4.65
N GLY A 113 -9.05 -7.27 -5.02
CA GLY A 113 -8.21 -6.10 -4.78
C GLY A 113 -8.77 -4.84 -5.42
N LYS A 114 -9.26 -4.91 -6.67
CA LYS A 114 -9.94 -3.78 -7.32
C LYS A 114 -11.15 -3.30 -6.51
N LEU A 115 -12.04 -4.22 -6.11
CA LEU A 115 -13.22 -3.89 -5.31
C LEU A 115 -12.84 -3.24 -3.97
N MET A 116 -11.79 -3.76 -3.31
CA MET A 116 -11.30 -3.18 -2.05
C MET A 116 -10.74 -1.76 -2.24
N MET A 117 -10.03 -1.49 -3.34
CA MET A 117 -9.55 -0.15 -3.67
C MET A 117 -10.71 0.82 -3.94
N GLU A 118 -11.71 0.38 -4.71
CA GLU A 118 -12.90 1.18 -5.03
C GLU A 118 -13.71 1.51 -3.77
N GLU A 119 -13.93 0.51 -2.89
CA GLU A 119 -14.61 0.71 -1.60
C GLU A 119 -13.84 1.66 -0.69
N LEU A 120 -12.51 1.57 -0.66
CA LEU A 120 -11.67 2.50 0.11
C LEU A 120 -11.84 3.94 -0.38
N VAL A 121 -11.93 4.15 -1.70
CA VAL A 121 -12.19 5.47 -2.28
C VAL A 121 -13.61 5.95 -1.95
N GLU A 122 -14.62 5.10 -2.01
CA GLU A 122 -16.00 5.49 -1.67
C GLU A 122 -16.12 5.86 -0.19
N MET A 123 -15.53 5.07 0.72
CA MET A 123 -15.45 5.42 2.14
C MET A 123 -14.75 6.76 2.36
N HIS A 124 -13.65 7.02 1.65
CA HIS A 124 -12.94 8.29 1.72
C HIS A 124 -13.77 9.46 1.20
N CYS A 125 -14.59 9.27 0.16
CA CYS A 125 -15.50 10.29 -0.35
C CYS A 125 -16.49 10.78 0.71
N GLU A 126 -16.95 9.93 1.63
CA GLU A 126 -17.81 10.35 2.74
C GLU A 126 -17.11 11.34 3.68
N PHE A 127 -15.82 11.12 3.96
CA PHE A 127 -15.03 12.08 4.73
C PHE A 127 -14.88 13.41 3.99
N VAL A 128 -14.64 13.38 2.68
CA VAL A 128 -14.54 14.58 1.84
C VAL A 128 -15.87 15.34 1.79
N ARG A 129 -17.00 14.64 1.68
CA ARG A 129 -18.35 15.25 1.71
C ARG A 129 -18.63 15.94 3.04
N TYR A 130 -18.16 15.36 4.15
CA TYR A 130 -18.43 15.88 5.49
C TYR A 130 -17.46 16.97 5.95
N TYR A 131 -16.15 16.77 5.77
CA TYR A 131 -15.10 17.69 6.22
C TYR A 131 -14.69 18.73 5.17
N GLY A 132 -15.13 18.57 3.91
CA GLY A 132 -14.69 19.38 2.77
C GLY A 132 -13.44 18.82 2.10
N SER A 133 -13.20 19.22 0.85
CA SER A 133 -12.01 18.80 0.10
C SER A 133 -10.74 19.33 0.76
N ASP A 134 -9.76 18.43 0.92
CA ASP A 134 -8.42 18.80 1.36
C ASP A 134 -7.66 19.45 0.19
N THR A 135 -7.84 20.77 0.01
CA THR A 135 -7.19 21.52 -1.08
C THR A 135 -5.75 21.90 -0.78
N ASP A 136 -5.33 21.77 0.47
CA ASP A 136 -4.02 22.22 0.92
C ASP A 136 -3.01 21.08 0.78
N VAL A 137 -1.84 21.40 0.22
CA VAL A 137 -0.70 20.46 0.19
C VAL A 137 -0.33 20.02 1.62
N SER A 138 -0.49 20.95 2.58
CA SER A 138 -0.31 20.78 4.03
C SER A 138 -1.50 21.39 4.78
N PRO A 139 -2.47 20.58 5.23
CA PRO A 139 -3.50 21.03 6.16
C PRO A 139 -2.94 21.68 7.41
N LYS A 140 -3.61 22.72 7.91
CA LYS A 140 -3.25 23.41 9.16
C LYS A 140 -3.13 22.47 10.36
N TRP A 141 -3.89 21.37 10.39
CA TRP A 141 -3.83 20.38 11.47
C TRP A 141 -2.50 19.61 11.50
N MET A 142 -1.76 19.53 10.38
CA MET A 142 -0.44 18.88 10.30
C MET A 142 0.72 19.78 10.74
N GLU A 143 0.50 21.09 10.87
CA GLU A 143 1.58 22.06 11.19
C GLU A 143 1.74 22.28 12.72
N GLY A 144 0.89 21.64 13.52
CA GLY A 144 0.77 21.87 14.95
C GLY A 144 1.51 20.89 15.87
N LYS A 145 1.59 21.24 17.16
CA LYS A 145 2.04 20.33 18.23
C LYS A 145 1.16 19.08 18.33
N GLU A 146 -0.13 19.21 18.04
CA GLU A 146 -1.09 18.09 18.02
C GLU A 146 -0.68 17.00 17.03
N PHE A 147 -0.22 17.38 15.83
CA PHE A 147 0.31 16.43 14.85
C PHE A 147 1.55 15.72 15.38
N ASN A 148 2.49 16.47 15.96
CA ASN A 148 3.72 15.87 16.52
C ASN A 148 3.43 14.96 17.71
N GLU A 149 2.48 15.31 18.58
CA GLU A 149 2.03 14.46 19.68
C GLU A 149 1.34 13.20 19.16
N LEU A 150 0.52 13.31 18.13
CA LEU A 150 -0.17 12.20 17.50
C LEU A 150 0.78 11.26 16.77
N MET A 151 1.73 11.81 16.01
CA MET A 151 2.85 11.07 15.43
C MET A 151 3.64 10.38 16.53
N SER A 152 3.86 11.04 17.69
CA SER A 152 4.46 10.41 18.85
C SER A 152 3.59 9.30 19.44
N MET A 153 2.26 9.36 19.39
CA MET A 153 1.38 8.26 19.84
C MET A 153 1.43 7.07 18.88
N LEU A 154 1.44 7.34 17.58
CA LEU A 154 1.60 6.33 16.53
C LEU A 154 3.02 5.71 16.55
N GLN A 155 4.04 6.49 16.94
CA GLN A 155 5.46 6.08 17.01
C GLN A 155 5.91 5.53 18.37
N LYS A 156 5.33 5.96 19.51
CA LYS A 156 5.61 5.43 20.87
C LYS A 156 5.32 3.94 21.00
N ALA A 157 4.67 3.36 19.99
CA ALA A 157 4.51 1.94 19.87
C ALA A 157 5.81 1.19 19.48
N VAL A 158 6.93 1.84 19.09
CA VAL A 158 8.22 1.15 18.91
C VAL A 158 9.48 1.97 19.24
N ILE A 159 10.41 1.30 19.93
CA ILE A 159 11.79 1.73 20.21
C ILE A 159 12.73 1.03 19.21
N GLU A 160 13.77 1.77 18.79
CA GLU A 160 14.97 1.34 18.04
C GLU A 160 14.77 0.93 16.58
N ASP A 161 14.83 1.88 15.64
CA ASP A 161 16.11 2.26 15.01
C ASP A 161 15.99 3.55 14.18
N LYS A 162 17.11 4.24 14.00
CA LYS A 162 17.21 5.57 13.38
C LYS A 162 17.06 5.54 11.86
N GLU A 163 16.25 6.43 11.31
CA GLU A 163 16.69 7.55 10.46
C GLU A 163 15.49 8.52 10.32
N ASN A 164 15.77 9.81 10.16
CA ASN A 164 14.77 10.89 10.14
C ASN A 164 13.93 10.86 8.85
N ASP A 165 13.16 9.79 8.68
CA ASP A 165 12.37 9.53 7.51
C ASP A 165 10.95 9.96 7.85
N SER A 166 10.65 11.24 7.60
CA SER A 166 9.33 11.81 7.84
C SER A 166 8.31 10.97 7.06
N ALA A 167 7.63 10.07 7.75
CA ALA A 167 6.57 9.27 7.19
C ALA A 167 5.52 10.22 6.59
N SER A 168 5.45 10.25 5.26
CA SER A 168 4.62 11.20 4.52
C SER A 168 3.19 10.69 4.49
N LEU A 169 2.35 11.26 5.35
CA LEU A 169 0.90 11.11 5.21
C LEU A 169 0.45 11.81 3.92
N VAL A 170 -0.18 11.04 3.04
CA VAL A 170 -0.63 11.49 1.72
C VAL A 170 -2.15 11.36 1.59
N PRO A 171 -2.78 12.16 0.70
CA PRO A 171 -4.17 11.91 0.31
C PRO A 171 -4.35 10.50 -0.27
N LEU A 172 -5.57 9.96 -0.22
CA LEU A 172 -5.86 8.70 -0.92
C LEU A 172 -5.74 8.89 -2.44
N TYR A 173 -5.40 7.80 -3.14
CA TYR A 173 -5.54 7.74 -4.59
C TYR A 173 -7.01 7.88 -5.05
N SER A 174 -7.19 8.22 -6.32
CA SER A 174 -8.51 8.37 -6.95
C SER A 174 -8.94 7.13 -7.75
N LEU A 175 -10.21 7.07 -8.18
CA LEU A 175 -10.70 6.06 -9.13
C LEU A 175 -9.88 6.02 -10.43
N GLY A 176 -9.43 7.18 -10.92
CA GLY A 176 -8.56 7.24 -12.11
C GLY A 176 -7.23 6.53 -11.87
N ASN A 177 -6.64 6.70 -10.69
CA ASN A 177 -5.40 6.00 -10.33
C ASN A 177 -5.60 4.48 -10.21
N ILE A 178 -6.78 4.04 -9.74
CA ILE A 178 -7.13 2.61 -9.72
C ILE A 178 -7.20 2.08 -11.15
N GLU A 179 -7.91 2.76 -12.05
CA GLU A 179 -7.98 2.35 -13.46
C GLU A 179 -6.60 2.28 -14.09
N ASP A 180 -5.78 3.32 -13.97
CA ASP A 180 -4.40 3.33 -14.47
C ASP A 180 -3.55 2.19 -13.88
N CYS A 181 -3.74 1.90 -12.59
CA CYS A 181 -3.09 0.77 -11.93
C CYS A 181 -3.52 -0.57 -12.54
N MET A 182 -4.82 -0.78 -12.74
CA MET A 182 -5.36 -2.02 -13.27
C MET A 182 -4.98 -2.27 -14.73
N HIS A 183 -4.68 -1.23 -15.52
CA HIS A 183 -4.11 -1.40 -16.87
C HIS A 183 -2.71 -2.04 -16.86
N LYS A 184 -1.96 -1.95 -15.75
CA LYS A 184 -0.64 -2.59 -15.59
C LYS A 184 -0.71 -3.99 -14.98
N VAL A 185 -1.90 -4.39 -14.50
CA VAL A 185 -2.15 -5.69 -13.91
C VAL A 185 -2.25 -6.74 -15.00
N GLN A 186 -1.45 -7.79 -14.87
CA GLN A 186 -1.50 -9.02 -15.61
C GLN A 186 -2.06 -10.12 -14.69
N PRO A 187 -3.35 -10.45 -14.83
CA PRO A 187 -3.96 -11.56 -14.09
C PRO A 187 -3.34 -12.89 -14.52
N VAL A 188 -3.10 -13.78 -13.54
CA VAL A 188 -2.52 -15.11 -13.75
C VAL A 188 -3.42 -16.16 -13.09
N LYS A 189 -3.64 -17.29 -13.74
CA LYS A 189 -4.36 -18.42 -13.15
C LYS A 189 -3.45 -19.24 -12.25
N TYR A 190 -4.03 -19.95 -11.30
CA TYR A 190 -3.26 -20.93 -10.54
C TYR A 190 -2.66 -21.97 -11.49
N ALA A 191 -1.41 -22.34 -11.22
CA ALA A 191 -0.58 -23.24 -12.01
C ALA A 191 -0.29 -22.79 -13.45
N GLU A 192 -0.77 -21.62 -13.88
CA GLU A 192 -0.33 -20.99 -15.13
C GLU A 192 1.13 -20.54 -14.99
N GLU A 193 1.91 -20.79 -16.03
CA GLU A 193 3.30 -20.38 -16.09
C GLU A 193 3.41 -19.20 -17.06
N VAL A 194 3.87 -18.07 -16.52
CA VAL A 194 3.97 -16.81 -17.26
C VAL A 194 5.44 -16.40 -17.32
N CYS A 195 5.89 -16.00 -18.50
CA CYS A 195 7.27 -15.60 -18.70
C CYS A 195 7.44 -14.09 -18.48
N PHE A 196 8.35 -13.71 -17.59
CA PHE A 196 8.83 -12.35 -17.44
C PHE A 196 10.07 -12.13 -18.31
N ASN A 197 9.91 -11.32 -19.36
CA ASN A 197 10.96 -10.88 -20.29
C ASN A 197 11.79 -12.00 -20.96
N GLY A 198 11.30 -13.24 -21.02
CA GLY A 198 12.08 -14.37 -21.57
C GLY A 198 13.13 -14.93 -20.61
N ILE A 199 13.16 -14.47 -19.36
CA ILE A 199 14.25 -14.73 -18.41
C ILE A 199 13.75 -15.52 -17.19
N PHE A 200 12.57 -15.17 -16.67
CA PHE A 200 12.00 -15.85 -15.51
C PHE A 200 10.63 -16.44 -15.83
N MET A 201 10.39 -17.65 -15.34
CA MET A 201 9.07 -18.26 -15.25
C MET A 201 8.45 -17.98 -13.89
N LEU A 202 7.28 -17.35 -13.93
CA LEU A 202 6.44 -17.04 -12.78
C LEU A 202 5.28 -18.03 -12.73
N LYS A 203 5.03 -18.61 -11.56
CA LYS A 203 3.91 -19.54 -11.35
C LYS A 203 3.24 -19.29 -10.01
N ALA A 204 1.95 -19.00 -10.02
CA ALA A 204 1.15 -18.86 -8.81
C ALA A 204 0.55 -20.20 -8.37
N SER A 205 0.64 -20.51 -7.08
CA SER A 205 -0.05 -21.64 -6.45
C SER A 205 -0.92 -21.10 -5.30
N SER A 206 -2.05 -21.74 -4.99
CA SER A 206 -2.88 -21.29 -3.86
C SER A 206 -2.12 -21.46 -2.54
N SER A 207 -2.21 -20.46 -1.66
CA SER A 207 -1.65 -20.55 -0.31
C SER A 207 -2.61 -21.14 0.72
N GLY A 208 -3.90 -21.28 0.38
CA GLY A 208 -4.95 -21.79 1.28
C GLY A 208 -5.41 -20.82 2.38
N LEU A 209 -4.91 -19.58 2.43
CA LEU A 209 -5.25 -18.61 3.49
C LEU A 209 -6.60 -17.92 3.23
N GLU A 210 -6.76 -17.28 2.07
CA GLU A 210 -7.98 -16.57 1.66
C GLU A 210 -8.19 -16.72 0.15
N LEU A 211 -9.35 -16.27 -0.35
CA LEU A 211 -9.69 -16.30 -1.77
C LEU A 211 -8.68 -15.49 -2.60
N GLY A 212 -8.07 -16.16 -3.58
CA GLY A 212 -7.08 -15.55 -4.47
C GLY A 212 -5.66 -15.49 -3.90
N ASN A 213 -5.46 -15.78 -2.61
CA ASN A 213 -4.12 -15.75 -2.03
C ASN A 213 -3.22 -16.83 -2.65
N SER A 214 -1.94 -16.49 -2.76
CA SER A 214 -1.00 -17.25 -3.56
C SER A 214 0.42 -17.24 -3.03
N THR A 215 1.13 -18.32 -3.30
CA THR A 215 2.59 -18.40 -3.24
C THR A 215 3.12 -18.41 -4.66
N TRP A 216 4.16 -17.62 -4.92
CA TRP A 216 4.77 -17.49 -6.23
C TRP A 216 6.08 -18.25 -6.31
N ALA A 217 6.22 -19.09 -7.34
CA ALA A 217 7.49 -19.64 -7.75
C ALA A 217 8.09 -18.76 -8.85
N ILE A 218 9.34 -18.35 -8.66
CA ILE A 218 10.13 -17.57 -9.62
C ILE A 218 11.33 -18.44 -9.99
N LYS A 219 11.44 -18.84 -11.26
CA LYS A 219 12.50 -19.71 -11.77
C LYS A 219 13.19 -19.06 -12.95
N ALA A 220 14.52 -19.01 -12.95
CA ALA A 220 15.27 -18.65 -14.15
C ALA A 220 15.04 -19.72 -15.24
N LEU A 221 14.95 -19.28 -16.50
CA LEU A 221 14.83 -20.13 -17.69
C LEU A 221 16.16 -20.73 -18.14
#